data_AF-A0A1U7GF13-F1
#
_entry.id   AF-A0A1U7GF13-F1
#
_cell.length_a   1.000
_cell.length_b   1.000
_cell.length_c   1.000
_cell.angle_alpha   90.00
_cell.angle_beta   90.00
_cell.angle_gamma   90.00
#
_symmetry.space_group_name_H-M   'P 1'
#
loop_
_entity.id
_entity.type
_entity.pdbx_description
1 polymer ?
#
loop_
_entity_poly.entity_id
_entity_poly.type
_entity_poly.pdbx_seq_one_letter_code
_entity_poly.pdbx_strand_id
1 'polypeptide(L)'
;MATARQEIPTLDDLLDAVLDRLSAEVVASLAAMRKPGRPKKGETLADQLVRMTQAKAKLRIDKSGPLPDEPDFNEETRKVIEDARAGKNLTRYESLDDFFAAHGL
;
A
#
# COMPACT_ATOMS: atom_id res chain seq x y z
N MET A 1 -5.96 22.41 -35.44
CA MET A 1 -6.35 22.64 -34.03
C MET A 1 -6.69 21.30 -33.42
N ALA A 2 -5.82 20.78 -32.55
CA ALA A 2 -6.06 19.51 -31.87
C ALA A 2 -7.03 19.76 -30.71
N THR A 3 -8.24 19.24 -30.80
CA THR A 3 -9.13 19.12 -29.65
C THR A 3 -8.47 18.15 -28.67
N ALA A 4 -7.90 18.67 -27.58
CA ALA A 4 -7.49 17.86 -26.46
C ALA A 4 -8.71 17.07 -26.00
N ARG A 5 -8.75 15.76 -26.25
CA ARG A 5 -9.71 14.87 -25.62
C ARG A 5 -9.47 15.00 -24.12
N GLN A 6 -10.43 15.54 -23.39
CA GLN A 6 -10.44 15.36 -21.94
C GLN A 6 -10.57 13.86 -21.70
N GLU A 7 -9.45 13.21 -21.41
CA GLU A 7 -9.43 11.84 -20.96
C GLU A 7 -10.18 11.79 -19.62
N ILE A 8 -11.22 10.94 -19.56
CA ILE A 8 -11.96 10.74 -18.32
C ILE A 8 -11.01 9.99 -17.38
N PRO A 9 -10.67 10.55 -16.21
CA PRO A 9 -9.76 9.91 -15.27
C PRO A 9 -10.32 8.56 -14.84
N THR A 10 -9.43 7.58 -14.63
CA THR A 10 -9.87 6.29 -14.11
C THR A 10 -10.34 6.46 -12.66
N LEU A 11 -11.11 5.48 -12.18
CA LEU A 11 -11.50 5.48 -10.76
C LEU A 11 -10.26 5.47 -9.85
N ASP A 12 -9.19 4.80 -10.27
CA ASP A 12 -7.95 4.72 -9.51
C ASP A 12 -7.28 6.10 -9.39
N ASP A 13 -7.13 6.80 -10.51
CA ASP A 13 -6.57 8.16 -10.58
C ASP A 13 -7.40 9.15 -9.75
N LEU A 14 -8.73 9.01 -9.79
CA LEU A 14 -9.64 9.86 -9.02
C LEU A 14 -9.45 9.66 -7.52
N LEU A 15 -9.36 8.41 -7.06
CA LEU A 15 -9.14 8.12 -5.65
C LEU A 15 -7.77 8.61 -5.17
N ASP A 16 -6.74 8.50 -6.00
CA ASP A 16 -5.42 9.04 -5.68
C ASP A 16 -5.41 10.57 -5.61
N ALA A 17 -6.05 11.24 -6.57
CA ALA A 17 -6.19 12.69 -6.56
C ALA A 17 -6.98 13.20 -5.34
N VAL A 18 -7.96 12.44 -4.86
CA VAL A 18 -8.67 12.75 -3.60
C VAL A 18 -7.73 12.63 -2.41
N LEU A 19 -7.00 11.51 -2.28
CA LEU A 19 -6.07 11.29 -1.17
C LEU A 19 -4.91 12.31 -1.15
N ASP A 20 -4.45 12.78 -2.32
CA ASP A 20 -3.41 13.80 -2.44
C ASP A 20 -3.83 15.17 -1.91
N ARG A 21 -5.13 15.45 -1.87
CA ARG A 21 -5.68 16.72 -1.37
C ARG A 21 -5.99 16.69 0.12
N LEU A 22 -5.92 15.52 0.76
CA LEU A 22 -6.18 15.36 2.19
C LEU A 22 -4.89 15.60 3.00
N SER A 23 -5.03 16.06 4.24
CA SER A 23 -3.90 16.17 5.15
C SER A 23 -3.39 14.78 5.55
N ALA A 24 -2.10 14.69 5.90
CA ALA A 24 -1.49 13.43 6.34
C ALA A 24 -2.22 12.80 7.55
N GLU A 25 -2.75 13.62 8.47
CA GLU A 25 -3.53 13.16 9.63
C GLU A 25 -4.86 12.52 9.23
N VAL A 26 -5.54 13.08 8.22
CA VAL A 26 -6.79 12.52 7.68
C VAL A 26 -6.51 11.21 6.95
N VAL A 27 -5.44 11.15 6.15
CA VAL A 27 -5.01 9.93 5.47
C VAL A 27 -4.64 8.83 6.47
N ALA A 28 -3.91 9.18 7.53
CA ALA A 28 -3.57 8.25 8.61
C ALA A 28 -4.82 7.73 9.34
N SER A 29 -5.79 8.63 9.60
CA SER A 29 -7.07 8.26 10.22
C SER A 29 -7.87 7.31 9.33
N LEU A 30 -7.91 7.55 8.02
CA LEU A 30 -8.54 6.67 7.04
C LEU A 30 -7.85 5.29 6.98
N ALA A 31 -6.52 5.25 7.07
CA ALA A 31 -5.75 4.02 7.12
C ALA A 31 -5.99 3.22 8.42
N ALA A 32 -6.20 3.91 9.55
CA ALA A 32 -6.43 3.32 10.87
C ALA A 32 -7.89 2.90 11.11
N MET A 33 -8.84 3.37 10.30
CA MET A 33 -10.24 2.92 10.36
C MET A 33 -10.31 1.40 10.21
N ARG A 34 -11.14 0.76 11.05
CA ARG A 34 -11.37 -0.69 11.01
C ARG A 34 -11.69 -1.09 9.57
N LYS A 35 -10.86 -1.99 8.99
CA LYS A 35 -11.04 -2.52 7.63
C LYS A 35 -12.53 -2.83 7.42
N PRO A 36 -13.15 -2.34 6.33
CA PRO A 36 -14.37 -2.95 5.84
C PRO A 36 -14.05 -4.42 5.65
N GLY A 37 -14.87 -5.29 6.24
CA GLY A 37 -14.72 -6.72 6.04
C GLY A 37 -14.81 -7.09 4.56
N ARG A 38 -14.67 -8.39 4.26
CA ARG A 38 -14.92 -8.90 2.90
C ARG A 38 -16.23 -8.33 2.33
N PRO A 39 -16.30 -8.12 1.00
CA PRO A 39 -17.51 -7.63 0.35
C PRO A 39 -18.73 -8.37 0.88
N LYS A 40 -19.69 -7.63 1.43
CA LYS A 40 -20.90 -8.22 2.00
C LYS A 40 -21.99 -8.25 0.93
N LYS A 41 -22.85 -9.27 1.00
CA LYS A 41 -24.04 -9.33 0.14
C LYS A 41 -24.94 -8.13 0.46
N GLY A 42 -25.20 -7.28 -0.54
CA GLY A 42 -25.93 -6.02 -0.38
C GLY A 42 -25.08 -4.76 -0.22
N GLU A 43 -23.76 -4.85 -0.42
CA GLU A 43 -22.86 -3.70 -0.42
C GLU A 43 -23.16 -2.71 -1.55
N THR A 44 -23.24 -1.42 -1.22
CA THR A 44 -23.50 -0.35 -2.21
C THR A 44 -22.20 0.07 -2.91
N LEU A 45 -22.33 0.79 -4.03
CA LEU A 45 -21.17 1.40 -4.69
C LEU A 45 -20.41 2.35 -3.75
N ALA A 46 -21.12 3.10 -2.91
CA ALA A 46 -20.50 3.99 -1.94
C ALA A 46 -19.64 3.24 -0.92
N ASP A 47 -20.13 2.10 -0.43
CA ASP A 47 -19.37 1.25 0.49
C ASP A 47 -18.09 0.70 -0.16
N GLN A 48 -18.17 0.31 -1.45
CA GLN A 48 -17.02 -0.13 -2.22
C GLN A 48 -15.98 0.98 -2.40
N LEU A 49 -16.43 2.22 -2.70
CA LEU A 49 -15.55 3.38 -2.82
C LEU A 49 -14.86 3.73 -1.51
N VAL A 50 -15.57 3.66 -0.38
CA VAL A 50 -14.99 3.85 0.96
C VAL A 50 -13.91 2.81 1.23
N ARG A 51 -14.18 1.53 0.94
CA ARG A 51 -13.20 0.46 1.10
C ARG A 51 -11.96 0.66 0.24
N MET A 52 -12.13 1.02 -1.04
CA MET A 52 -11.00 1.28 -1.94
C MET A 52 -10.16 2.47 -1.46
N THR A 53 -10.81 3.54 -1.00
CA THR A 53 -10.13 4.73 -0.45
C THR A 53 -9.32 4.38 0.80
N GLN A 54 -9.90 3.61 1.73
CA GLN A 54 -9.20 3.16 2.94
C GLN A 54 -8.03 2.22 2.62
N ALA A 55 -8.19 1.32 1.65
CA ALA A 55 -7.11 0.45 1.19
C ALA A 55 -5.94 1.25 0.59
N LYS A 56 -6.23 2.24 -0.27
CA LYS A 56 -5.20 3.14 -0.82
C LYS A 56 -4.54 4.01 0.25
N ALA A 57 -5.32 4.56 1.18
CA ALA A 57 -4.77 5.31 2.33
C ALA A 57 -3.82 4.43 3.15
N LYS A 58 -4.18 3.16 3.38
CA LYS A 58 -3.32 2.19 4.05
C LYS A 58 -2.02 1.96 3.27
N LEU A 59 -2.07 1.73 1.96
CA LEU A 59 -0.86 1.55 1.13
C LEU A 59 0.10 2.75 1.19
N ARG A 60 -0.42 3.97 1.34
CA ARG A 60 0.39 5.18 1.47
C ARG A 60 1.14 5.27 2.80
N ILE A 61 0.56 4.75 3.88
CA ILE A 61 1.13 4.72 5.23
C ILE A 61 2.01 3.47 5.41
N ASP A 62 1.46 2.30 5.10
CA ASP A 62 2.12 1.00 5.08
C ASP A 62 2.86 0.81 3.75
N LYS A 63 3.94 1.57 3.52
CA LYS A 63 4.94 1.21 2.51
C LYS A 63 5.69 -0.10 2.85
N SER A 64 5.26 -0.84 3.87
CA SER A 64 5.91 -2.04 4.39
C SER A 64 4.91 -3.05 4.96
N GLY A 65 3.62 -2.95 4.63
CA GLY A 65 2.58 -3.90 5.07
C GLY A 65 2.11 -4.79 3.90
N PRO A 66 1.46 -5.94 4.19
CA PRO A 66 0.89 -6.79 3.15
C PRO A 66 -0.20 -6.03 2.39
N LEU A 67 -0.33 -6.33 1.09
CA LEU A 67 -1.37 -5.76 0.24
C LEU A 67 -2.78 -6.07 0.81
N PRO A 68 -3.83 -5.34 0.40
CA PRO A 68 -5.17 -5.45 0.99
C PRO A 68 -5.75 -6.88 1.00
N ASP A 69 -5.42 -7.68 -0.02
CA ASP A 69 -5.84 -9.07 -0.21
C ASP A 69 -4.83 -10.11 0.28
N GLU A 70 -3.66 -9.67 0.75
CA GLU A 70 -2.64 -10.55 1.31
C GLU A 70 -2.90 -10.82 2.80
N PRO A 71 -2.61 -12.05 3.26
CA PRO A 71 -2.66 -12.36 4.68
C PRO A 71 -1.68 -11.48 5.46
N ASP A 72 -2.01 -11.19 6.72
CA ASP A 72 -1.11 -10.44 7.59
C ASP A 72 0.23 -11.19 7.74
N PHE A 73 1.32 -10.43 7.85
CA PHE A 73 2.63 -10.99 8.14
C PHE A 73 2.59 -11.77 9.46
N ASN A 74 3.20 -12.96 9.45
CA ASN A 74 3.45 -13.73 10.66
C ASN A 74 4.43 -12.98 11.58
N GLU A 75 4.54 -13.42 12.84
CA GLU A 75 5.38 -12.76 13.85
C GLU A 75 6.85 -12.71 13.44
N GLU A 76 7.34 -13.75 12.78
CA GLU A 76 8.71 -13.83 12.28
C GLU A 76 9.00 -12.74 11.25
N THR A 77 8.12 -12.57 10.25
CA THR A 77 8.29 -11.56 9.20
C THR A 77 8.23 -10.15 9.77
N ARG A 78 7.34 -9.89 10.74
CA ARG A 78 7.27 -8.58 11.41
C ARG A 78 8.58 -8.26 12.13
N LYS A 79 9.13 -9.24 12.85
CA LYS A 79 10.39 -9.09 13.57
C LYS A 79 11.56 -8.81 12.61
N VAL A 80 11.62 -9.50 11.47
CA VAL A 80 12.65 -9.27 10.45
C VAL A 80 12.54 -7.84 9.89
N ILE A 81 11.33 -7.34 9.63
CA ILE A 81 11.12 -5.96 9.16
C ILE A 81 11.55 -4.93 10.22
N GLU A 82 11.23 -5.17 11.49
CA GLU A 82 11.65 -4.31 12.61
C GLU A 82 13.18 -4.30 12.77
N ASP A 83 13.82 -5.47 12.72
CA ASP A 83 15.27 -5.60 12.81
C ASP A 83 15.96 -4.90 11.63
N ALA A 84 15.44 -5.07 10.40
CA ALA A 84 15.95 -4.39 9.22
C ALA A 84 15.83 -2.86 9.33
N ARG A 85 14.68 -2.35 9.83
CA ARG A 85 14.50 -0.90 10.09
C ARG A 85 15.47 -0.38 11.16
N ALA A 86 15.81 -1.21 12.14
CA ALA A 86 16.80 -0.90 13.16
C ALA A 86 18.26 -1.09 12.67
N GLY A 87 18.47 -1.47 11.41
CA GLY A 87 19.80 -1.71 10.84
C GLY A 87 20.46 -3.00 11.32
N LYS A 88 19.72 -3.91 11.95
CA LYS A 88 20.21 -5.19 12.46
C LYS A 88 20.08 -6.27 11.40
N ASN A 89 21.00 -7.24 11.43
CA ASN A 89 20.98 -8.41 10.56
C ASN A 89 20.93 -8.08 9.05
N LEU A 90 21.46 -6.92 8.66
CA LEU A 90 21.58 -6.51 7.27
C LEU A 90 22.98 -6.84 6.75
N THR A 91 23.03 -7.59 5.65
CA THR A 91 24.26 -7.78 4.87
C THR A 91 24.26 -6.80 3.70
N ARG A 92 25.36 -6.07 3.53
CA ARG A 92 25.57 -5.19 2.38
C ARG A 92 26.46 -5.90 1.38
N TYR A 93 26.14 -5.74 0.11
CA TYR A 93 26.92 -6.23 -1.01
C TYR A 93 27.34 -5.03 -1.86
N GLU A 94 28.55 -5.08 -2.43
CA GLU A 94 29.11 -4.00 -3.26
C GLU A 94 28.50 -4.00 -4.67
N SER A 95 28.01 -5.16 -5.13
CA SER A 95 27.36 -5.34 -6.42
C SER A 95 26.26 -6.40 -6.38
N LEU A 96 25.45 -6.46 -7.45
CA LEU A 96 24.49 -7.54 -7.65
C LEU A 96 25.19 -8.88 -7.88
N ASP A 97 26.34 -8.89 -8.55
CA ASP A 97 27.13 -10.09 -8.78
C ASP A 97 27.62 -10.70 -7.46
N ASP A 98 28.07 -9.86 -6.51
CA ASP A 98 28.45 -10.31 -5.17
C ASP A 98 27.26 -10.86 -4.38
N PHE A 99 26.08 -10.24 -4.53
CA PHE A 99 24.85 -10.74 -3.90
C PHE A 99 24.51 -12.15 -4.41
N PHE A 100 24.52 -12.38 -5.72
CA PHE A 100 24.18 -13.68 -6.31
C PHE A 100 25.23 -14.73 -5.96
N ALA A 101 26.52 -14.40 -6.05
CA ALA A 101 27.62 -15.28 -5.66
C ALA A 101 27.51 -15.73 -4.19
N ALA A 102 27.12 -14.82 -3.27
CA ALA A 102 26.94 -15.13 -1.85
C ALA A 102 25.73 -16.05 -1.57
N HIS A 103 24.73 -16.08 -2.46
CA HIS A 103 23.54 -16.91 -2.32
C HIS A 103 23.55 -18.15 -3.23
N GLY A 104 24.62 -18.38 -3.98
CA GLY A 104 24.78 -19.52 -4.87
C GLY A 104 23.80 -19.52 -6.05
N LEU A 105 23.40 -18.32 -6.50
CA LEU A 105 22.48 -18.08 -7.61
C LEU A 105 23.20 -17.48 -8.82
#